data_AF-A0A9W9YX94-F1
#
_entry.id   AF-A0A9W9YX94-F1
#
_cell.length_a   1.000
_cell.length_b   1.000
_cell.length_c   1.000
_cell.angle_alpha   90.00
_cell.angle_beta   90.00
_cell.angle_gamma   90.00
#
_symmetry.space_group_name_H-M   'P 1'
#
loop_
_entity.id
_entity.type
_entity.pdbx_description
1 polymer ?
#
loop_
_entity_poly.entity_id
_entity_poly.type
_entity_poly.pdbx_seq_one_letter_code
_entity_poly.pdbx_strand_id
1 'polypeptide(L)'
;MNSFDSENNNRSSQVQTNGILPTKPTIASFLEELKLTKYISTFNDQDVDFGTLLTLNDGDLKEVGISLFGPRRKILSALSRWKEENDHSNNASDSKAMEKLQHQALQTEQLQKQLDQEKDLRLVAEGCLMEEKAKRQEIYIRVCNVKELWKQVKGEVETLKALCQEMAEGNCDLSQEEVHSKLESSVVNLGNSVSARHKPALALFYLGIRIPSQEIPLNPQAIQVPNSATPSSFEIFFNLNSLRKLTSLNMLTLN
;
A
#
# COMPACT_ATOMS: atom_id res chain seq x y z
N MET A 1 -12.59 29.43 -37.01
CA MET A 1 -12.25 28.61 -38.19
C MET A 1 -12.17 27.17 -37.68
N ASN A 2 -13.21 26.40 -37.99
CA ASN A 2 -13.46 24.95 -37.77
C ASN A 2 -13.44 24.48 -36.30
N SER A 3 -14.56 24.21 -35.61
CA SER A 3 -15.78 23.43 -35.95
C SER A 3 -15.46 21.99 -36.31
N PHE A 4 -15.69 21.08 -35.36
CA PHE A 4 -16.09 19.70 -35.64
C PHE A 4 -16.89 19.17 -34.45
N ASP A 5 -18.21 19.18 -34.64
CA ASP A 5 -19.19 18.45 -33.86
C ASP A 5 -19.01 16.95 -34.06
N SER A 6 -19.41 16.15 -33.09
CA SER A 6 -20.27 14.98 -33.32
C SER A 6 -20.83 14.46 -32.00
N GLU A 7 -22.12 14.73 -31.85
CA GLU A 7 -23.05 14.14 -30.92
C GLU A 7 -22.99 12.61 -30.97
N ASN A 8 -23.04 11.97 -29.81
CA ASN A 8 -23.38 10.55 -29.71
C ASN A 8 -24.61 10.40 -28.81
N ASN A 9 -25.77 10.67 -29.42
CA ASN A 9 -27.08 10.20 -28.97
C ASN A 9 -27.60 9.29 -30.07
N ASN A 10 -27.79 7.99 -29.80
CA ASN A 10 -29.09 7.32 -29.94
C ASN A 10 -28.99 5.81 -29.65
N ARG A 11 -30.08 5.32 -29.03
CA ARG A 11 -30.76 4.05 -29.31
C ARG A 11 -30.49 2.83 -28.42
N SER A 12 -31.29 2.81 -27.36
CA SER A 12 -32.34 1.81 -27.12
C SER A 12 -31.96 0.35 -26.85
N SER A 13 -32.44 -0.08 -25.68
CA SER A 13 -33.08 -1.37 -25.44
C SER A 13 -32.17 -2.58 -25.45
N GLN A 14 -31.76 -2.99 -24.24
CA GLN A 14 -32.08 -4.34 -23.79
C GLN A 14 -32.10 -4.41 -22.27
N VAL A 15 -33.33 -4.48 -21.78
CA VAL A 15 -33.71 -5.06 -20.50
C VAL A 15 -33.05 -6.43 -20.38
N GLN A 16 -32.11 -6.57 -19.44
CA GLN A 16 -31.71 -7.89 -18.94
C GLN A 16 -32.10 -7.97 -17.47
N THR A 17 -33.33 -8.44 -17.29
CA THR A 17 -33.91 -8.93 -16.04
C THR A 17 -33.13 -10.16 -15.57
N ASN A 18 -32.01 -9.96 -14.89
CA ASN A 18 -31.31 -11.03 -14.19
C ASN A 18 -31.38 -10.77 -12.68
N GLY A 19 -32.62 -10.83 -12.18
CA GLY A 19 -32.97 -10.83 -10.78
C GLY A 19 -34.26 -11.63 -10.67
N ILE A 20 -34.18 -12.95 -10.87
CA ILE A 20 -35.29 -13.85 -10.59
C ILE A 20 -35.36 -13.96 -9.06
N LEU A 21 -35.99 -12.95 -8.46
CA LEU A 21 -36.76 -13.16 -7.25
C LEU A 21 -37.71 -14.33 -7.58
N PRO A 22 -37.85 -15.37 -6.72
CA PRO A 22 -38.90 -16.36 -6.93
C PRO A 22 -40.23 -15.59 -6.94
N THR A 23 -40.73 -15.30 -8.14
CA THR A 23 -41.97 -14.55 -8.33
C THR A 23 -43.04 -15.44 -7.73
N LYS A 24 -43.59 -14.98 -6.59
CA LYS A 24 -44.65 -15.68 -5.89
C LYS A 24 -45.70 -16.14 -6.91
N PRO A 25 -46.06 -17.44 -6.95
CA PRO A 25 -47.01 -17.93 -7.93
C PRO A 25 -48.34 -17.21 -7.75
N THR A 26 -49.08 -17.07 -8.84
CA THR A 26 -50.47 -16.58 -8.74
C THR A 26 -51.34 -17.64 -8.07
N ILE A 27 -52.44 -17.23 -7.43
CA ILE A 27 -53.41 -18.17 -6.85
C ILE A 27 -53.95 -19.13 -7.90
N ALA A 28 -54.21 -18.63 -9.12
CA ALA A 28 -54.68 -19.44 -10.23
C ALA A 28 -53.72 -20.59 -10.56
N SER A 29 -52.43 -20.28 -10.77
CA SER A 29 -51.41 -21.30 -11.06
C SER A 29 -51.20 -22.28 -9.91
N PHE A 30 -51.26 -21.80 -8.67
CA PHE A 30 -51.10 -22.65 -7.48
C PHE A 30 -52.28 -23.62 -7.31
N LEU A 31 -53.52 -23.14 -7.46
CA LEU A 31 -54.71 -23.99 -7.36
C LEU A 31 -54.84 -24.94 -8.55
N GLU A 32 -54.35 -24.57 -9.73
CA GLU A 32 -54.29 -25.44 -10.90
C GLU A 32 -53.39 -26.67 -10.66
N GLU A 33 -52.20 -26.46 -10.10
CA GLU A 33 -51.29 -27.55 -9.71
C GLU A 33 -51.94 -28.51 -8.70
N LEU A 34 -52.72 -27.97 -7.76
CA LEU A 34 -53.47 -28.75 -6.79
C LEU A 34 -54.75 -29.37 -7.36
N LYS A 35 -55.10 -29.12 -8.63
CA LYS A 35 -56.36 -29.54 -9.27
C LYS A 35 -57.59 -29.03 -8.49
N LEU A 36 -57.52 -27.79 -8.02
CA LEU A 36 -58.51 -27.08 -7.21
C LEU A 36 -59.03 -25.81 -7.92
N THR A 37 -58.97 -25.77 -9.26
CA THR A 37 -59.32 -24.61 -10.09
C THR A 37 -60.73 -24.05 -9.84
N LYS A 38 -61.68 -24.90 -9.42
CA LYS A 38 -63.04 -24.49 -9.07
C LYS A 38 -63.12 -23.48 -7.91
N TYR A 39 -62.07 -23.34 -7.11
CA TYR A 39 -62.01 -22.40 -5.99
C TYR A 39 -61.34 -21.07 -6.36
N ILE A 40 -60.85 -20.91 -7.60
CA ILE A 40 -60.18 -19.67 -8.03
C ILE A 40 -61.12 -18.46 -7.88
N SER A 41 -62.39 -18.59 -8.28
CA SER A 41 -63.37 -17.51 -8.12
C SER A 41 -63.61 -17.20 -6.63
N THR A 42 -63.67 -18.21 -5.77
CA THR A 42 -63.84 -18.02 -4.32
C THR A 42 -62.73 -17.16 -3.70
N PHE A 43 -61.48 -17.35 -4.11
CA PHE A 43 -60.39 -16.51 -3.63
C PHE A 43 -60.41 -15.10 -4.24
N ASN A 44 -60.79 -14.96 -5.51
CA ASN A 44 -60.93 -13.65 -6.15
C ASN A 44 -62.09 -12.84 -5.55
N ASP A 45 -63.24 -13.46 -5.29
CA ASP A 45 -64.42 -12.81 -4.72
C ASP A 45 -64.19 -12.31 -3.29
N GLN A 46 -63.20 -12.88 -2.59
CA GLN A 46 -62.78 -12.51 -1.24
C GLN A 46 -61.50 -11.65 -1.24
N ASP A 47 -61.05 -11.18 -2.41
CA ASP A 47 -59.82 -10.38 -2.59
C ASP A 47 -58.57 -10.99 -1.92
N VAL A 48 -58.50 -12.32 -1.85
CA VAL A 48 -57.33 -13.02 -1.30
C VAL A 48 -56.28 -13.09 -2.39
N ASP A 49 -55.09 -12.53 -2.13
CA ASP A 49 -53.91 -12.69 -2.97
C ASP A 49 -52.98 -13.80 -2.43
N PHE A 50 -51.94 -14.18 -3.18
CA PHE A 50 -51.06 -15.27 -2.75
C PHE A 50 -50.30 -14.95 -1.46
N GLY A 51 -50.02 -13.66 -1.20
CA GLY A 51 -49.41 -13.20 0.04
C GLY A 51 -50.31 -13.44 1.25
N THR A 52 -51.60 -13.14 1.11
CA THR A 52 -52.64 -13.37 2.10
C THR A 52 -52.89 -14.85 2.29
N LEU A 53 -52.95 -15.64 1.21
CA LEU A 53 -53.11 -17.09 1.27
C LEU A 53 -52.03 -17.78 2.12
N LEU A 54 -50.79 -17.28 2.10
CA LEU A 54 -49.69 -17.81 2.91
C LEU A 54 -49.90 -17.63 4.42
N THR A 55 -50.73 -16.68 4.86
CA THR A 55 -50.98 -16.42 6.29
C THR A 55 -52.24 -17.11 6.81
N LEU A 56 -53.12 -17.61 5.92
CA LEU A 56 -54.38 -18.25 6.29
C LEU A 56 -54.16 -19.60 6.99
N ASN A 57 -54.94 -19.82 8.04
CA ASN A 57 -55.05 -21.09 8.76
C ASN A 57 -56.30 -21.90 8.30
N ASP A 58 -56.51 -23.10 8.85
CA ASP A 58 -57.68 -23.95 8.47
C ASP A 58 -59.03 -23.28 8.75
N GLY A 59 -59.12 -22.48 9.82
CA GLY A 59 -60.28 -21.68 10.17
C GLY A 59 -60.55 -20.60 9.14
N ASP A 60 -59.54 -19.81 8.79
CA ASP A 60 -59.68 -18.73 7.81
C ASP A 60 -60.07 -19.28 6.42
N LEU A 61 -59.54 -20.43 6.01
CA LEU A 61 -59.94 -21.08 4.77
C LEU A 61 -61.41 -21.53 4.76
N LYS A 62 -61.99 -21.86 5.93
CA LYS A 62 -63.43 -22.11 6.03
C LYS A 62 -64.23 -20.82 5.84
N GLU A 63 -63.77 -19.72 6.42
CA GLU A 63 -64.42 -18.41 6.34
C GLU A 63 -64.36 -17.84 4.91
N VAL A 64 -63.25 -18.06 4.19
CA VAL A 64 -63.11 -17.74 2.76
C VAL A 64 -64.06 -18.56 1.87
N GLY A 65 -64.59 -19.68 2.36
CA GLY A 65 -65.59 -20.49 1.66
C GLY A 65 -65.13 -21.89 1.25
N ILE A 66 -63.94 -22.33 1.67
CA ILE A 66 -63.46 -23.70 1.43
C ILE A 66 -63.96 -24.62 2.56
N SER A 67 -65.25 -24.97 2.53
CA SER A 67 -65.90 -25.75 3.60
C SER A 67 -65.50 -27.23 3.64
N LEU A 68 -64.96 -27.78 2.55
CA LEU A 68 -64.52 -29.16 2.48
C LEU A 68 -63.11 -29.36 3.07
N PHE A 69 -62.98 -30.38 3.92
CA PHE A 69 -61.72 -30.71 4.59
C PHE A 69 -60.59 -31.12 3.63
N GLY A 70 -60.89 -31.92 2.62
CA GLY A 70 -59.89 -32.41 1.65
C GLY A 70 -59.15 -31.27 0.92
N PRO A 71 -59.88 -30.35 0.25
CA PRO A 71 -59.30 -29.17 -0.36
C PRO A 71 -58.49 -28.29 0.61
N ARG A 72 -59.01 -27.99 1.81
CA ARG A 72 -58.26 -27.21 2.81
C ARG A 72 -56.94 -27.86 3.20
N ARG A 73 -56.97 -29.16 3.52
CA ARG A 73 -55.75 -29.89 3.89
C ARG A 73 -54.74 -29.91 2.75
N LYS A 74 -55.20 -30.06 1.50
CA LYS A 74 -54.35 -30.04 0.31
C LYS A 74 -53.67 -28.69 0.09
N ILE A 75 -54.40 -27.60 0.27
CA ILE A 75 -53.88 -26.22 0.18
C ILE A 75 -52.84 -25.99 1.29
N LEU A 76 -53.17 -26.27 2.55
CA LEU A 76 -52.26 -26.04 3.67
C LEU A 76 -50.98 -26.87 3.57
N SER A 77 -51.08 -28.15 3.16
CA SER A 77 -49.89 -28.99 2.94
C SER A 77 -49.01 -28.47 1.81
N ALA A 78 -49.59 -27.96 0.73
CA ALA A 78 -48.82 -27.37 -0.37
C ALA A 78 -48.16 -26.04 0.04
N LEU A 79 -48.85 -25.21 0.83
CA LEU A 79 -48.28 -23.97 1.37
C LEU A 79 -47.10 -24.24 2.32
N SER A 80 -47.17 -25.28 3.17
CA SER A 80 -46.04 -25.66 4.04
C SER A 80 -44.80 -26.01 3.21
N ARG A 81 -44.98 -26.85 2.19
CA ARG A 81 -43.88 -27.25 1.30
C ARG A 81 -43.28 -26.06 0.55
N TRP A 82 -44.13 -25.17 0.04
CA TRP A 82 -43.66 -23.95 -0.63
C TRP A 82 -42.86 -23.05 0.31
N LYS A 83 -43.32 -22.87 1.56
CA LYS A 83 -42.59 -22.10 2.58
C LYS A 83 -41.23 -22.73 2.90
N GLU A 84 -41.20 -24.04 3.12
CA GLU A 84 -39.96 -24.78 3.39
C GLU A 84 -38.95 -24.62 2.24
N GLU A 85 -39.39 -24.79 0.99
CA GLU A 85 -38.53 -24.65 -0.20
C GLU A 85 -37.99 -23.22 -0.39
N ASN A 86 -38.76 -22.18 -0.05
CA ASN A 86 -38.34 -20.79 -0.16
C ASN A 86 -37.49 -20.33 1.04
N ASP A 87 -37.79 -20.78 2.25
CA ASP A 87 -37.07 -20.40 3.47
C ASP A 87 -35.67 -21.02 3.52
N HIS A 88 -35.49 -22.23 3.00
CA HIS A 88 -34.17 -22.90 2.98
C HIS A 88 -33.24 -22.30 1.92
N SER A 89 -33.79 -21.85 0.79
CA SER A 89 -33.02 -21.25 -0.31
C SER A 89 -32.52 -19.84 0.05
N ASN A 90 -33.36 -19.02 0.68
CA ASN A 90 -33.01 -17.63 1.00
C ASN A 90 -32.07 -17.55 2.21
N ASN A 91 -32.36 -18.23 3.32
CA ASN A 91 -31.53 -18.15 4.52
C ASN A 91 -30.13 -18.75 4.33
N ALA A 92 -29.98 -19.83 3.56
CA ALA A 92 -28.67 -20.42 3.29
C ALA A 92 -27.81 -19.56 2.35
N SER A 93 -28.44 -18.89 1.39
CA SER A 93 -27.77 -17.98 0.46
C SER A 93 -27.35 -16.68 1.16
N ASP A 94 -28.23 -16.12 1.98
CA ASP A 94 -27.96 -14.91 2.76
C ASP A 94 -26.89 -15.15 3.83
N SER A 95 -26.90 -16.32 4.49
CA SER A 95 -25.86 -16.71 5.46
C SER A 95 -24.48 -16.83 4.81
N LYS A 96 -24.39 -17.45 3.62
CA LYS A 96 -23.12 -17.55 2.87
C LYS A 96 -22.65 -16.21 2.35
N ALA A 97 -23.56 -15.34 1.90
CA ALA A 97 -23.23 -14.00 1.46
C ALA A 97 -22.71 -13.14 2.62
N MET A 98 -23.34 -13.24 3.80
CA MET A 98 -22.90 -12.56 5.02
C MET A 98 -21.51 -13.02 5.47
N GLU A 99 -21.27 -14.33 5.50
CA GLU A 99 -19.96 -14.89 5.85
C GLU A 99 -18.86 -14.44 4.88
N LYS A 100 -19.16 -14.42 3.57
CA LYS A 100 -18.23 -13.91 2.55
C LYS A 100 -17.93 -12.42 2.73
N LEU A 101 -18.94 -11.60 3.01
CA LEU A 101 -18.75 -10.17 3.28
C LEU A 101 -17.93 -9.94 4.54
N GLN A 102 -18.17 -10.71 5.61
CA GLN A 102 -17.41 -10.61 6.86
C GLN A 102 -15.95 -11.04 6.65
N HIS A 103 -15.69 -12.12 5.93
CA HIS A 103 -14.33 -12.52 5.56
C HIS A 103 -13.63 -11.46 4.72
N GLN A 104 -14.33 -10.87 3.75
CA GLN A 104 -13.77 -9.80 2.92
C GLN A 104 -13.43 -8.56 3.77
N ALA A 105 -14.29 -8.17 4.72
CA ALA A 105 -14.02 -7.05 5.62
C ALA A 105 -12.76 -7.29 6.46
N LEU A 106 -12.63 -8.47 7.07
CA LEU A 106 -11.44 -8.85 7.85
C LEU A 106 -10.17 -8.85 6.99
N GLN A 107 -10.26 -9.37 5.76
CA GLN A 107 -9.13 -9.39 4.83
C GLN A 107 -8.70 -7.97 4.45
N THR A 108 -9.66 -7.08 4.17
CA THR A 108 -9.35 -5.67 3.84
C THR A 108 -8.72 -4.95 5.03
N GLU A 109 -9.18 -5.20 6.25
CA GLU A 109 -8.57 -4.62 7.45
C GLU A 109 -7.13 -5.10 7.65
N GLN A 110 -6.86 -6.39 7.42
CA GLN A 110 -5.51 -6.95 7.52
C GLN A 110 -4.57 -6.37 6.45
N LEU A 111 -5.02 -6.27 5.20
CA LEU A 111 -4.25 -5.65 4.12
C LEU A 111 -3.99 -4.16 4.39
N GLN A 112 -4.96 -3.44 4.98
CA GLN A 112 -4.78 -2.04 5.37
C GLN A 112 -3.67 -1.89 6.42
N LYS A 113 -3.65 -2.78 7.44
CA LYS A 113 -2.58 -2.80 8.45
C LYS A 113 -1.21 -3.07 7.82
N GLN A 114 -1.12 -3.99 6.86
CA GLN A 114 0.14 -4.26 6.15
C GLN A 114 0.58 -3.05 5.31
N LEU A 115 -0.35 -2.39 4.63
CA LEU A 115 -0.06 -1.20 3.85
C LEU A 115 0.47 -0.07 4.73
N ASP A 116 -0.09 0.12 5.92
CA ASP A 116 0.38 1.17 6.83
C ASP A 116 1.76 0.84 7.42
N GLN A 117 2.01 -0.44 7.76
CA GLN A 117 3.36 -0.89 8.14
C GLN A 117 4.39 -0.65 7.02
N GLU A 118 4.03 -0.92 5.77
CA GLU A 118 4.92 -0.72 4.63
C GLU A 118 5.20 0.77 4.37
N LYS A 119 4.22 1.66 4.60
CA LYS A 119 4.44 3.11 4.56
C LYS A 119 5.42 3.57 5.62
N ASP A 120 5.28 3.08 6.86
CA ASP A 120 6.18 3.43 7.95
C ASP A 120 7.61 2.94 7.68
N LEU A 121 7.76 1.71 7.20
CA LEU A 121 9.05 1.14 6.79
C LEU A 121 9.69 1.96 5.66
N ARG A 122 8.88 2.37 4.66
CA ARG A 122 9.35 3.22 3.56
C ARG A 122 9.84 4.57 4.05
N LEU A 123 9.10 5.23 4.94
CA LEU A 123 9.52 6.51 5.52
C LEU A 123 10.87 6.39 6.25
N VAL A 124 11.06 5.33 7.03
CA VAL A 124 12.33 5.06 7.72
C VAL A 124 13.46 4.83 6.71
N ALA A 125 13.24 3.99 5.70
CA ALA A 125 14.23 3.68 4.67
C ALA A 125 14.64 4.93 3.86
N GLU A 126 13.67 5.75 3.46
CA GLU A 126 13.90 7.01 2.77
C GLU A 126 14.67 8.00 3.65
N GLY A 127 14.34 8.11 4.94
CA GLY A 127 15.08 8.92 5.91
C GLY A 127 16.55 8.53 6.00
N CYS A 128 16.83 7.24 6.18
CA CYS A 128 18.20 6.70 6.22
C CYS A 128 18.98 6.99 4.93
N LEU A 129 18.34 6.79 3.77
CA LEU A 129 18.96 7.05 2.46
C LEU A 129 19.29 8.53 2.28
N MET A 130 18.40 9.42 2.70
CA MET A 130 18.60 10.87 2.62
C MET A 130 19.73 11.33 3.55
N GLU A 131 19.81 10.79 4.77
CA GLU A 131 20.91 11.08 5.70
C GLU A 131 22.27 10.62 5.14
N GLU A 132 22.34 9.39 4.63
CA GLU A 132 23.56 8.85 3.99
C GLU A 132 23.97 9.67 2.76
N LYS A 133 22.99 10.09 1.93
CA LYS A 133 23.24 10.95 0.78
C LYS A 133 23.77 12.32 1.20
N ALA A 134 23.25 12.91 2.27
CA ALA A 134 23.73 14.18 2.81
C ALA A 134 25.17 14.06 3.33
N LYS A 135 25.48 13.02 4.12
CA LYS A 135 26.84 12.73 4.60
C LYS A 135 27.82 12.52 3.44
N ARG A 136 27.41 11.77 2.42
CA ARG A 136 28.23 11.55 1.22
C ARG A 136 28.50 12.85 0.47
N GLN A 137 27.51 13.72 0.33
CA GLN A 137 27.68 15.02 -0.31
C GLN A 137 28.65 15.91 0.47
N GLU A 138 28.56 15.91 1.81
CA GLU A 138 29.48 16.64 2.67
C GLU A 138 30.93 16.14 2.49
N ILE A 139 31.15 14.82 2.48
CA ILE A 139 32.46 14.22 2.22
C ILE A 139 32.96 14.62 0.83
N TYR A 140 32.11 14.55 -0.20
CA TYR A 140 32.49 14.93 -1.57
C TYR A 140 32.97 16.39 -1.63
N ILE A 141 32.23 17.32 -1.04
CA ILE A 141 32.61 18.74 -0.97
C ILE A 141 33.95 18.90 -0.24
N ARG A 142 34.15 18.19 0.87
CA ARG A 142 35.42 18.23 1.62
C ARG A 142 36.59 17.72 0.79
N VAL A 143 36.43 16.61 0.07
CA VAL A 143 37.46 16.06 -0.81
C VAL A 143 37.79 17.04 -1.94
N CYS A 144 36.78 17.66 -2.55
CA CYS A 144 36.99 18.73 -3.54
C CYS A 144 37.77 19.90 -2.98
N ASN A 145 37.43 20.37 -1.76
CA ASN A 145 38.15 21.46 -1.10
C ASN A 145 39.61 21.09 -0.82
N VAL A 146 39.87 19.90 -0.29
CA VAL A 146 41.24 19.41 -0.04
C VAL A 146 42.03 19.30 -1.35
N LYS A 147 41.40 18.85 -2.42
CA LYS A 147 42.02 18.78 -3.76
C LYS A 147 42.44 20.16 -4.27
N GLU A 148 41.60 21.18 -4.10
CA GLU A 148 41.96 22.55 -4.51
C GLU A 148 43.04 23.16 -3.61
N LEU A 149 42.96 22.95 -2.29
CA LEU A 149 44.03 23.35 -1.37
C LEU A 149 45.37 22.70 -1.74
N TRP A 150 45.36 21.41 -2.11
CA TRP A 150 46.57 20.71 -2.55
C TRP A 150 47.15 21.30 -3.83
N LYS A 151 46.31 21.70 -4.80
CA LYS A 151 46.77 22.39 -6.01
C LYS A 151 47.41 23.74 -5.69
N GLN A 152 46.84 24.51 -4.76
CA GLN A 152 47.43 25.77 -4.30
C GLN A 152 48.80 25.55 -3.67
N VAL A 153 48.89 24.63 -2.71
CA VAL A 153 50.16 24.28 -2.05
C VAL A 153 51.19 23.79 -3.07
N LYS A 154 50.79 22.96 -4.03
CA LYS A 154 51.67 22.51 -5.12
C LYS A 154 52.16 23.69 -5.95
N GLY A 155 51.28 24.64 -6.30
CA GLY A 155 51.64 25.85 -7.04
C GLY A 155 52.71 26.67 -6.32
N GLU A 156 52.50 26.94 -5.03
CA GLU A 156 53.47 27.66 -4.19
C GLU A 156 54.81 26.93 -4.09
N VAL A 157 54.80 25.59 -3.97
CA VAL A 157 56.03 24.79 -3.97
C VAL A 157 56.80 24.93 -5.29
N GLU A 158 56.11 24.93 -6.44
CA GLU A 158 56.77 25.14 -7.73
C GLU A 158 57.30 26.57 -7.88
N THR A 159 56.58 27.58 -7.38
CA THR A 159 57.08 28.97 -7.32
C THR A 159 58.34 29.09 -6.48
N LEU A 160 58.36 28.47 -5.29
CA LEU A 160 59.55 28.47 -4.42
C LEU A 160 60.74 27.74 -5.06
N LYS A 161 60.50 26.62 -5.75
CA LYS A 161 61.55 25.91 -6.49
C LYS A 161 62.15 26.78 -7.59
N ALA A 162 61.31 27.47 -8.37
CA ALA A 162 61.77 28.37 -9.42
C ALA A 162 62.63 29.51 -8.85
N LEU A 163 62.20 30.14 -7.76
CA LEU A 163 62.98 31.17 -7.05
C LEU A 163 64.33 30.63 -6.57
N CYS A 164 64.37 29.43 -5.99
CA CYS A 164 65.61 28.79 -5.57
C CYS A 164 66.56 28.52 -6.74
N GLN A 165 66.04 28.13 -7.91
CA GLN A 165 66.83 27.88 -9.10
C GLN A 165 67.41 29.18 -9.68
N GLU A 166 66.61 30.24 -9.79
CA GLU A 166 67.05 31.57 -10.25
C GLU A 166 68.16 32.15 -9.34
N MET A 167 68.05 31.97 -8.02
CA MET A 167 69.10 32.35 -7.07
C MET A 167 70.39 31.51 -7.22
N ALA A 168 70.27 30.22 -7.57
CA ALA A 168 71.41 29.31 -7.71
C ALA A 168 72.18 29.50 -9.03
N GLU A 169 71.50 29.88 -10.11
CA GLU A 169 72.09 30.07 -11.44
C GLU A 169 72.87 31.39 -11.59
N GLY A 170 72.87 32.26 -10.57
CA GLY A 170 73.70 33.47 -10.51
C GLY A 170 73.35 34.55 -11.53
N ASN A 171 72.32 34.35 -12.35
CA ASN A 171 71.85 35.27 -13.38
C ASN A 171 70.66 36.12 -12.87
N CYS A 172 70.83 36.72 -11.69
CA CYS A 172 69.74 37.36 -10.96
C CYS A 172 69.66 38.85 -11.30
N ASP A 173 68.76 39.23 -12.21
CA ASP A 173 68.28 40.62 -12.36
C ASP A 173 67.33 41.03 -11.22
N LEU A 174 66.94 40.10 -10.36
CA LEU A 174 66.00 40.33 -9.26
C LEU A 174 66.72 40.99 -8.07
N SER A 175 66.14 42.08 -7.57
CA SER A 175 66.64 42.70 -6.35
C SER A 175 66.39 41.80 -5.14
N GLN A 176 67.23 41.94 -4.11
CA GLN A 176 67.04 41.26 -2.81
C GLN A 176 65.64 41.55 -2.22
N GLU A 177 65.09 42.73 -2.51
CA GLU A 177 63.76 43.17 -2.10
C GLU A 177 62.64 42.40 -2.83
N GLU A 178 62.83 42.07 -4.11
CA GLU A 178 61.88 41.27 -4.89
C GLU A 178 61.84 39.80 -4.45
N VAL A 179 63.00 39.22 -4.14
CA VAL A 179 63.09 37.86 -3.57
C VAL A 179 62.38 37.79 -2.22
N HIS A 180 62.62 38.77 -1.35
CA HIS A 180 61.96 38.84 -0.04
C HIS A 180 60.44 38.95 -0.18
N SER A 181 59.96 39.83 -1.07
CA SER A 181 58.53 40.01 -1.33
C SER A 181 57.84 38.74 -1.83
N LYS A 182 58.44 38.02 -2.79
CA LYS A 182 57.89 36.76 -3.32
C LYS A 182 57.88 35.64 -2.27
N LEU A 183 58.93 35.55 -1.44
CA LEU A 183 58.99 34.58 -0.34
C LEU A 183 57.92 34.87 0.71
N GLU A 184 57.79 36.13 1.13
CA GLU A 184 56.78 36.56 2.10
C GLU A 184 55.36 36.26 1.60
N SER A 185 55.07 36.57 0.33
CA SER A 185 53.78 36.24 -0.29
C SER A 185 53.52 34.73 -0.31
N SER A 186 54.52 33.91 -0.63
CA SER A 186 54.36 32.45 -0.67
C SER A 186 54.13 31.84 0.71
N VAL A 187 54.84 32.35 1.74
CA VAL A 187 54.64 31.96 3.14
C VAL A 187 53.23 32.31 3.62
N VAL A 188 52.72 33.49 3.28
CA VAL A 188 51.35 33.91 3.60
C VAL A 188 50.32 33.01 2.91
N ASN A 189 50.50 32.73 1.61
CA ASN A 189 49.59 31.87 0.85
C ASN A 189 49.53 30.44 1.40
N LEU A 190 50.69 29.86 1.73
CA LEU A 190 50.77 28.54 2.37
C LEU A 190 50.12 28.54 3.77
N GLY A 191 50.35 29.59 4.57
CA GLY A 191 49.73 29.75 5.89
C GLY A 191 48.20 29.81 5.83
N ASN A 192 47.66 30.47 4.83
CA ASN A 192 46.21 30.55 4.57
C ASN A 192 45.63 29.18 4.18
N SER A 193 46.29 28.41 3.31
CA SER A 193 45.85 27.07 2.91
C SER A 193 45.92 26.05 4.06
N VAL A 194 46.84 26.22 5.01
CA VAL A 194 46.97 25.35 6.20
C VAL A 194 45.89 25.67 7.25
N SER A 195 45.64 26.95 7.53
CA SER A 195 44.67 27.40 8.55
C SER A 195 43.22 27.04 8.23
N ALA A 196 42.89 26.85 6.96
CA ALA A 196 41.58 26.38 6.51
C ALA A 196 41.20 24.96 7.03
N ARG A 197 42.14 24.20 7.61
CA ARG A 197 41.90 22.84 8.16
C ARG A 197 41.23 22.78 9.54
N HIS A 198 41.13 23.88 10.29
CA HIS A 198 40.85 23.83 11.74
C HIS A 198 39.40 24.11 12.20
N LYS A 199 38.39 23.98 11.33
CA LYS A 199 36.98 24.15 11.72
C LYS A 199 36.10 23.00 11.18
N PRO A 200 35.40 22.20 12.00
CA PRO A 200 35.80 21.42 13.17
C PRO A 200 35.75 19.90 12.88
N ALA A 201 36.77 19.15 13.33
CA ALA A 201 36.90 17.69 13.18
C ALA A 201 36.30 16.88 14.35
N LEU A 202 35.54 17.46 15.28
CA LEU A 202 35.11 16.78 16.51
C LEU A 202 33.58 16.68 16.71
N ALA A 203 32.76 17.21 15.80
CA ALA A 203 31.30 17.21 15.99
C ALA A 203 30.58 15.93 15.52
N LEU A 204 31.23 15.06 14.76
CA LEU A 204 30.55 13.94 14.07
C LEU A 204 30.95 12.53 14.55
N PHE A 205 31.88 12.40 15.49
CA PHE A 205 32.22 11.08 16.04
C PHE A 205 31.25 10.61 17.15
N TYR A 206 30.35 11.49 17.63
CA TYR A 206 29.47 11.20 18.78
C TYR A 206 27.99 11.53 18.61
N LEU A 207 27.52 12.01 17.45
CA LEU A 207 26.08 12.17 17.23
C LEU A 207 25.48 10.99 16.46
N GLY A 208 25.03 10.00 17.24
CA GLY A 208 23.63 9.61 17.13
C GLY A 208 23.30 8.31 16.39
N ILE A 209 23.96 7.19 16.70
CA ILE A 209 23.22 5.92 16.65
C ILE A 209 22.33 5.87 17.90
N ARG A 210 21.17 6.51 17.81
CA ARG A 210 20.04 6.16 18.68
C ARG A 210 18.89 5.78 17.79
N ILE A 211 18.91 4.52 17.34
CA ILE A 211 17.70 3.86 16.88
C ILE A 211 16.75 3.91 18.08
N PRO A 212 15.59 4.58 18.02
CA PRO A 212 14.58 4.38 19.04
C PRO A 212 14.22 2.90 19.01
N SER A 213 14.59 2.17 20.05
CA SER A 213 14.01 0.87 20.37
C SER A 213 12.54 1.09 20.73
N GLN A 214 11.72 1.41 19.73
CA GLN A 214 10.31 1.12 19.82
C GLN A 214 10.23 -0.36 19.47
N GLU A 215 10.12 -1.19 20.51
CA GLU A 215 9.68 -2.57 20.37
C GLU A 215 8.35 -2.53 19.63
N ILE A 216 8.39 -2.68 18.31
CA ILE A 216 7.22 -3.08 17.54
C ILE A 216 6.92 -4.48 18.08
N PRO A 217 5.78 -4.71 18.76
CA PRO A 217 5.43 -6.03 19.22
C PRO A 217 5.28 -6.92 17.98
N LEU A 218 6.30 -7.73 17.73
CA LEU A 218 6.24 -8.81 16.75
C LEU A 218 5.15 -9.76 17.25
N ASN A 219 3.96 -9.63 16.68
CA ASN A 219 2.89 -10.59 16.89
C ASN A 219 3.38 -11.96 16.38
N PRO A 220 3.59 -12.96 17.27
CA PRO A 220 4.15 -14.25 16.88
C PRO A 220 3.25 -15.05 15.94
N GLN A 221 2.00 -14.61 15.72
CA GLN A 221 0.99 -15.30 14.93
C GLN A 221 0.99 -14.89 13.44
N ALA A 222 1.85 -13.97 12.99
CA ALA A 222 1.83 -13.47 11.61
C ALA A 222 2.54 -14.37 10.56
N ILE A 223 3.06 -15.54 10.96
CA ILE A 223 3.70 -16.50 10.05
C ILE A 223 2.84 -17.75 9.93
N GLN A 224 1.70 -17.63 9.25
CA GLN A 224 1.13 -18.75 8.51
C GLN A 224 1.11 -18.36 7.04
N VAL A 225 2.18 -18.72 6.34
CA VAL A 225 2.27 -18.65 4.89
C VAL A 225 1.29 -19.68 4.31
N PRO A 226 0.38 -19.31 3.40
CA PRO A 226 -0.43 -20.30 2.71
C PRO A 226 0.48 -21.18 1.84
N ASN A 227 0.40 -22.49 2.05
CA ASN A 227 1.10 -23.51 1.27
C ASN A 227 0.58 -23.55 -0.19
N SER A 228 0.92 -22.57 -1.04
CA SER A 228 0.79 -22.69 -2.51
C SER A 228 1.40 -21.54 -3.34
N ALA A 229 2.18 -20.61 -2.77
CA ALA A 229 2.81 -19.56 -3.59
C ALA A 229 4.18 -20.02 -4.14
N THR A 230 4.33 -19.97 -5.46
CA THR A 230 5.54 -20.33 -6.22
C THR A 230 6.72 -19.37 -5.95
N PRO A 231 7.99 -19.78 -6.19
CA PRO A 231 9.17 -19.10 -5.66
C PRO A 231 9.60 -17.83 -6.45
N SER A 232 8.70 -17.17 -7.17
CA SER A 232 9.08 -16.14 -8.17
C SER A 232 8.85 -14.69 -7.74
N SER A 233 8.26 -14.41 -6.57
CA SER A 233 7.91 -13.02 -6.20
C SER A 233 8.50 -12.55 -4.86
N PHE A 234 9.46 -13.28 -4.31
CA PHE A 234 10.04 -13.02 -2.97
C PHE A 234 11.52 -12.61 -2.97
N GLU A 235 12.03 -12.05 -4.07
CA GLU A 235 13.39 -11.47 -4.10
C GLU A 235 13.49 -10.10 -3.41
N ILE A 236 12.38 -9.53 -2.91
CA ILE A 236 12.40 -8.32 -2.06
C ILE A 236 12.02 -8.68 -0.62
N PHE A 237 12.50 -9.82 -0.12
CA PHE A 237 12.70 -9.94 1.32
C PHE A 237 14.07 -9.36 1.61
N PHE A 238 14.12 -8.05 1.88
CA PHE A 238 15.29 -7.43 2.49
C PHE A 238 15.56 -8.16 3.81
N ASN A 239 16.48 -9.11 3.75
CA ASN A 239 16.89 -9.89 4.90
C ASN A 239 17.56 -8.93 5.89
N LEU A 240 16.81 -8.48 6.90
CA LEU A 240 17.31 -7.63 7.98
C LEU A 240 18.50 -8.29 8.71
N ASN A 241 18.64 -9.63 8.64
CA ASN A 241 19.84 -10.31 9.15
C ASN A 241 21.07 -10.12 8.24
N SER A 242 20.89 -9.88 6.94
CA SER A 242 21.99 -9.51 6.03
C SER A 242 22.51 -8.10 6.29
N LEU A 243 21.63 -7.14 6.63
CA LEU A 243 22.04 -5.79 7.06
C LEU A 243 22.76 -5.81 8.40
N ARG A 244 22.29 -6.61 9.37
CA ARG A 244 23.01 -6.85 10.64
C ARG A 244 24.41 -7.45 10.43
N LYS A 245 24.54 -8.41 9.51
CA LYS A 245 25.82 -9.02 9.17
C LYS A 245 26.78 -8.02 8.50
N LEU A 246 26.29 -7.11 7.66
CA LEU A 246 27.11 -6.06 7.05
C LEU A 246 27.59 -5.03 8.07
N THR A 247 26.75 -4.66 9.05
CA THR A 247 27.18 -3.79 10.16
C THR A 247 28.16 -4.48 11.10
N SER A 248 28.02 -5.79 11.35
CA SER A 248 28.98 -6.54 12.17
C SER A 248 30.29 -6.85 11.44
N LEU A 249 30.28 -7.05 10.11
CA LEU A 249 31.51 -7.30 9.34
C LEU A 249 32.38 -6.04 9.23
N ASN A 250 31.79 -4.84 9.09
CA ASN A 250 32.55 -3.58 9.02
C ASN A 250 33.18 -3.16 10.37
N MET A 251 32.73 -3.74 11.49
CA MET A 251 33.33 -3.51 12.81
C MET A 251 34.59 -4.37 13.06
N LEU A 252 34.87 -5.37 12.22
CA LEU A 252 36.02 -6.29 12.39
C LEU A 252 37.15 -6.06 11.38
N THR A 253 36.99 -5.18 10.39
CA THR A 253 37.99 -4.88 9.35
C THR A 253 38.77 -3.57 9.59
N LEU A 254 38.59 -2.95 10.75
CA LEU A 254 39.34 -1.77 11.21
C LEU A 254 40.06 -2.10 12.53
N ASN A 255 41.11 -2.91 12.45
CA ASN A 255 42.18 -3.00 13.44
C ASN A 255 43.51 -3.16 12.70
#